data_AF-A0A5P9H8R2-F1
#
_entry.id   AF-A0A5P9H8R2-F1
#
_cell.length_a   1.000
_cell.length_b   1.000
_cell.length_c   1.000
_cell.angle_alpha   90.00
_cell.angle_beta   90.00
_cell.angle_gamma   90.00
#
_symmetry.space_group_name_H-M   'P 1'
#
loop_
_entity.id
_entity.type
_entity.pdbx_description
1 polymer ?
#
loop_
_entity_poly.entity_id
_entity_poly.type
_entity_poly.pdbx_seq_one_letter_code
_entity_poly.pdbx_strand_id
1 'polypeptide(L)'
;MLNDTLSRLWLDKSDLEQRAHQLRQAGHTTASRELGQAAYRLGNQLIEVEAVVQEFAAELAATDQPTAPIAEALPAQQEAH
;
A
#
# COMPACT_ATOMS: atom_id res chain seq x y z
N MET A 1 10.74 -4.90 -3.75
CA MET A 1 10.56 -5.88 -2.64
C MET A 1 9.24 -5.71 -1.90
N LEU A 2 8.95 -4.59 -1.21
CA LEU A 2 7.68 -4.43 -0.47
C LEU A 2 6.44 -4.43 -1.37
N ASN A 3 6.45 -3.68 -2.47
CA ASN A 3 5.35 -3.70 -3.45
C ASN A 3 5.15 -5.07 -4.10
N ASP A 4 6.23 -5.82 -4.35
CA ASP A 4 6.14 -7.16 -4.94
C ASP A 4 5.49 -8.14 -3.95
N THR A 5 5.83 -8.04 -2.66
CA THR A 5 5.22 -8.83 -1.60
C THR A 5 3.74 -8.49 -1.45
N LEU A 6 3.39 -7.20 -1.41
CA LEU A 6 1.99 -6.75 -1.33
C LEU A 6 1.18 -7.26 -2.54
N SER A 7 1.75 -7.19 -3.73
CA SER A 7 1.13 -7.70 -4.96
C SER A 7 0.88 -9.22 -4.90
N ARG A 8 1.82 -10.00 -4.36
CA ARG A 8 1.65 -11.44 -4.18
C ARG A 8 0.56 -11.77 -3.16
N LEU A 9 0.49 -11.04 -2.05
CA LEU A 9 -0.54 -11.25 -1.04
C LEU A 9 -1.95 -10.95 -1.57
N TRP A 10 -2.08 -9.95 -2.45
CA TRP A 10 -3.34 -9.70 -3.16
C TRP A 10 -3.73 -10.87 -4.07
N LEU A 11 -2.77 -11.48 -4.78
CA LEU A 11 -3.02 -12.69 -5.57
C LEU A 11 -3.46 -13.88 -4.69
N ASP A 12 -2.81 -14.09 -3.55
CA ASP A 12 -3.18 -15.15 -2.60
C ASP A 12 -4.60 -14.95 -2.08
N LYS A 13 -5.00 -13.70 -1.79
CA LYS A 13 -6.37 -13.34 -1.41
C LYS A 13 -7.36 -13.69 -2.52
N SER A 14 -7.05 -13.39 -3.78
CA SER A 14 -7.89 -13.76 -4.92
C SER A 14 -8.01 -15.27 -5.13
N ASP A 15 -6.93 -16.04 -4.92
CA ASP A 15 -6.96 -17.50 -4.99
C ASP A 15 -7.89 -18.08 -3.92
N LEU A 16 -7.85 -17.54 -2.69
CA LEU A 16 -8.77 -17.94 -1.62
C LEU A 16 -10.24 -17.66 -2.00
N GLU A 17 -10.56 -16.52 -2.59
CA GLU A 17 -11.92 -16.21 -3.05
C GLU A 17 -12.38 -17.17 -4.16
N GLN A 18 -11.49 -17.46 -5.11
CA GLN A 18 -11.79 -18.40 -6.19
C GLN A 18 -12.08 -19.80 -5.66
N ARG A 19 -11.25 -20.31 -4.73
CA ARG A 19 -11.47 -21.60 -4.08
C ARG A 19 -12.76 -21.61 -3.26
N ALA A 20 -13.08 -20.51 -2.57
CA ALA A 20 -14.33 -20.39 -1.83
C ALA A 20 -15.53 -20.50 -2.78
N HIS A 21 -15.44 -19.90 -3.97
CA HIS A 21 -16.45 -20.00 -5.00
C HIS A 21 -16.59 -21.44 -5.55
N GLN A 22 -15.48 -22.12 -5.84
CA GLN A 22 -15.47 -23.52 -6.29
C GLN A 22 -16.10 -24.46 -5.26
N LEU A 23 -15.75 -24.29 -3.98
CA LEU A 23 -16.36 -25.05 -2.88
C LEU A 23 -17.87 -24.84 -2.80
N ARG A 24 -18.34 -23.61 -3.04
CA ARG A 24 -19.77 -23.31 -3.09
C ARG A 24 -20.47 -24.04 -4.23
N GLN A 25 -19.87 -24.03 -5.42
CA GLN A 25 -20.39 -24.74 -6.59
C GLN A 25 -20.46 -26.26 -6.37
N ALA A 26 -19.49 -26.82 -5.64
CA ALA A 26 -19.45 -28.22 -5.26
C ALA A 26 -20.39 -28.59 -4.08
N GLY A 27 -21.15 -27.63 -3.53
CA GLY A 27 -22.08 -27.87 -2.42
C GLY A 27 -21.43 -27.85 -1.02
N HIS A 28 -20.13 -27.57 -0.92
CA HIS A 28 -19.40 -27.45 0.36
C HIS A 28 -19.59 -26.06 0.98
N THR A 29 -20.80 -25.77 1.45
CA THR A 29 -21.21 -24.42 1.92
C THR A 29 -20.45 -23.93 3.16
N THR A 30 -20.18 -24.80 4.14
CA THR A 30 -19.41 -24.44 5.35
C THR A 30 -17.96 -24.09 5.01
N ALA A 31 -17.27 -24.96 4.27
CA ALA A 31 -15.88 -24.73 3.87
C ALA A 31 -15.75 -23.49 2.97
N SER A 32 -16.69 -23.29 2.05
CA SER A 32 -16.77 -22.07 1.24
C SER A 32 -16.89 -20.81 2.10
N ARG A 33 -17.77 -20.83 3.12
CA ARG A 33 -17.96 -19.70 4.04
C ARG A 33 -16.69 -19.42 4.84
N GLU A 34 -16.07 -20.44 5.42
CA GLU A 34 -14.85 -20.28 6.22
C GLU A 34 -13.70 -19.69 5.39
N LEU A 35 -13.53 -20.21 4.17
CA LEU A 35 -12.50 -19.73 3.25
C LEU A 35 -12.78 -18.29 2.78
N GLY A 36 -14.04 -17.97 2.48
CA GLY A 36 -14.45 -16.60 2.14
C GLY A 36 -14.24 -15.61 3.28
N GLN A 37 -14.50 -16.02 4.53
CA GLN A 37 -14.21 -15.21 5.71
C GLN A 37 -12.70 -15.01 5.91
N ALA A 38 -11.88 -16.03 5.64
CA ALA A 38 -10.44 -15.89 5.69
C ALA A 38 -9.92 -14.90 4.63
N ALA A 39 -10.41 -15.01 3.39
CA ALA A 39 -10.06 -14.08 2.31
C ALA A 39 -10.48 -12.63 2.62
N TYR A 40 -11.66 -12.46 3.22
CA TYR A 40 -12.14 -11.15 3.68
C TYR A 40 -11.24 -10.55 4.77
N ARG A 41 -10.88 -11.33 5.80
CA ARG A 41 -9.95 -10.86 6.86
C ARG A 41 -8.59 -10.48 6.29
N LEU A 42 -8.05 -11.30 5.40
CA LEU A 42 -6.80 -11.01 4.71
C LEU A 42 -6.91 -9.70 3.91
N GLY A 43 -8.00 -9.51 3.15
CA GLY A 43 -8.25 -8.27 2.41
C GLY A 43 -8.20 -7.03 3.29
N ASN A 44 -8.84 -7.06 4.46
CA ASN A 44 -8.80 -5.93 5.40
C ASN A 44 -7.38 -5.64 5.89
N GLN A 45 -6.62 -6.69 6.23
CA GLN A 45 -5.22 -6.54 6.66
C GLN A 45 -4.34 -5.99 5.53
N LEU A 46 -4.59 -6.37 4.28
CA LEU A 46 -3.82 -5.86 3.14
C LEU A 46 -4.07 -4.39 2.87
N ILE A 47 -5.28 -3.88 3.09
CA ILE A 47 -5.57 -2.45 2.98
C ILE A 47 -4.75 -1.64 3.99
N GLU A 48 -4.64 -2.11 5.24
CA GLU A 48 -3.83 -1.46 6.28
C GLU A 48 -2.34 -1.46 5.90
N VAL A 49 -1.83 -2.59 5.41
CA VAL A 49 -0.43 -2.70 4.96
C VAL A 49 -0.17 -1.81 3.75
N GLU A 50 -1.10 -1.76 2.79
CA GLU A 50 -1.00 -0.91 1.60
C GLU A 50 -0.90 0.58 1.98
N ALA A 51 -1.70 1.03 2.94
CA ALA A 51 -1.64 2.40 3.44
C ALA A 51 -0.23 2.74 3.99
N VAL A 52 0.34 1.86 4.81
CA VAL A 52 1.69 2.04 5.38
C VAL A 52 2.76 2.03 4.28
N VAL A 53 2.65 1.13 3.30
CA VAL A 53 3.60 1.06 2.18
C VAL A 53 3.55 2.33 1.33
N GLN A 54 2.35 2.87 1.10
CA GLN A 54 2.17 4.12 0.34
C GLN A 54 2.72 5.33 1.11
N GLU A 55 2.47 5.43 2.42
CA GLU A 55 3.03 6.48 3.28
C GLU A 55 4.56 6.44 3.26
N PHE A 56 5.16 5.26 3.45
CA PHE A 56 6.60 5.09 3.40
C PHE A 56 7.19 5.45 2.02
N ALA A 57 6.52 5.08 0.92
CA ALA A 57 6.94 5.46 -0.42
C ALA A 57 6.89 6.98 -0.64
N ALA A 58 5.90 7.66 -0.07
CA ALA A 58 5.78 9.12 -0.14
C ALA A 58 6.87 9.83 0.67
N GLU A 59 7.20 9.34 1.87
CA GLU A 59 8.31 9.86 2.68
C GLU A 59 9.67 9.72 1.99
N LEU A 60 9.91 8.56 1.35
CA LEU A 60 11.11 8.35 0.53
C LEU A 60 11.19 9.33 -0.65
N ALA A 61 10.08 9.52 -1.37
CA ALA A 61 10.03 10.47 -2.48
C ALA A 61 10.24 11.93 -2.04
N ALA A 62 9.77 12.29 -0.83
CA ALA A 62 9.97 13.62 -0.26
C ALA A 62 11.43 13.84 0.21
N THR A 63 12.11 12.80 0.68
CA THR A 63 13.50 12.87 1.12
C THR A 63 14.51 12.84 -0.02
N ASP A 64 14.14 12.25 -1.18
CA ASP A 64 14.94 12.28 -2.41
C ASP A 64 14.75 13.56 -3.25
N GLN A 65 13.93 14.52 -2.82
CA GLN A 65 13.91 15.83 -3.47
C GLN A 65 15.22 16.57 -3.16
N PRO A 66 16.02 16.96 -4.18
CA PRO A 66 17.13 17.85 -3.95
C PRO A 66 16.55 19.15 -3.40
N THR A 67 16.91 19.51 -2.17
CA THR A 67 16.58 20.79 -1.58
C THR A 67 17.01 21.86 -2.58
N ALA A 68 16.02 22.55 -3.19
CA ALA A 68 16.31 23.68 -4.05
C ALA A 68 17.23 24.63 -3.25
N PRO A 69 18.32 25.14 -3.84
CA PRO A 69 19.21 26.04 -3.12
C PRO A 69 18.35 27.17 -2.60
N ILE A 70 18.36 27.35 -1.28
CA ILE A 70 17.80 28.53 -0.63
C ILE A 70 18.54 29.69 -1.30
N ALA A 71 17.86 30.38 -2.21
CA ALA A 71 18.33 31.66 -2.70
C ALA A 71 18.32 32.55 -1.45
N GLU A 72 19.48 32.66 -0.82
CA GLU A 72 19.81 33.71 0.12
C GLU A 72 19.48 35.03 -0.58
N ALA A 73 18.27 35.53 -0.35
CA ALA A 73 17.97 36.93 -0.55
C ALA A 73 18.73 37.69 0.54
N LEU A 74 20.03 37.88 0.32
CA LEU A 74 20.86 38.84 1.03
C LEU A 74 20.09 40.17 1.04
N PRO A 75 19.84 40.79 2.21
CA PRO A 75 19.27 42.12 2.24
C PRO A 75 20.30 43.04 1.57
N ALA A 76 19.91 43.68 0.47
CA ALA A 76 20.72 44.70 -0.16
C ALA A 76 20.94 45.83 0.87
N GLN A 77 22.15 45.91 1.44
CA GLN A 77 22.60 47.13 2.10
C GLN A 77 22.62 48.21 1.03
N GLN A 78 21.61 49.08 1.02
CA GLN A 78 21.71 50.34 0.32
C GLN A 78 22.67 51.23 1.13
N GLU A 79 23.90 51.29 0.66
CA GLU A 79 24.89 52.27 1.11
C GLU A 79 24.35 53.67 0.83
N ALA A 80 24.44 54.51 1.86
CA ALA A 80 24.13 55.92 1.81
C ALA A 80 25.19 56.66 0.99
N HIS A 81 24.78 57.52 0.06
CA HIS A 81 25.53 58.69 -0.37
C HIS A 81 24.61 59.78 -0.91
#